data_AF-A0A498JPI6-F1
#
_entry.id   AF-A0A498JPI6-F1
#
_cell.length_a   1.000
_cell.length_b   1.000
_cell.length_c   1.000
_cell.angle_alpha   90.00
_cell.angle_beta   90.00
_cell.angle_gamma   90.00
#
_symmetry.space_group_name_H-M   'P 1'
#
loop_
_entity.id
_entity.type
_entity.pdbx_description
1 polymer ?
#
loop_
_entity_poly.entity_id
_entity_poly.type
_entity_poly.pdbx_seq_one_letter_code
_entity_poly.pdbx_strand_id
1 'polypeptide(L)'
;MAAREGLHWALQRNVQCISLECDALQVVQGVGSLKRGSSSSDLLLEDVQEYLRCFGSSKFSHISRSANGAAHRMAKLALNFPSNFHWFEDPPDLIQGTLLGDCMTSS
;
A
#
# COMPACT_ATOMS: atom_id res chain seq x y z
N MET A 1 -4.03 -6.64 -4.07
CA MET A 1 -2.78 -6.68 -4.88
C MET A 1 -1.82 -5.54 -4.52
N ALA A 2 -2.20 -4.26 -4.63
CA ALA A 2 -1.29 -3.14 -4.31
C ALA A 2 -0.59 -3.25 -2.94
N ALA A 3 -1.33 -3.56 -1.87
CA ALA A 3 -0.78 -3.78 -0.53
C ALA A 3 0.30 -4.89 -0.49
N ARG A 4 0.01 -6.05 -1.11
CA ARG A 4 0.91 -7.20 -1.18
C ARG A 4 2.22 -6.86 -1.90
N GLU A 5 2.12 -6.21 -3.06
CA GLU A 5 3.30 -5.81 -3.85
C GLU A 5 4.13 -4.75 -3.11
N GLY A 6 3.48 -3.77 -2.46
CA GLY A 6 4.17 -2.77 -1.64
C GLY A 6 4.93 -3.37 -0.46
N LEU A 7 4.33 -4.35 0.24
CA LEU A 7 4.98 -5.08 1.32
C LEU A 7 6.16 -5.93 0.80
N HIS A 8 5.97 -6.65 -0.31
CA HIS A 8 7.04 -7.44 -0.93
C HIS A 8 8.25 -6.57 -1.29
N TRP A 9 8.00 -5.40 -1.88
CA TRP A 9 9.04 -4.45 -2.24
C TRP A 9 9.78 -3.88 -1.02
N ALA A 10 9.07 -3.62 0.07
CA ALA A 10 9.67 -3.18 1.33
C ALA A 10 10.51 -4.27 2.00
N LEU A 11 10.06 -5.54 1.96
CA LEU A 11 10.82 -6.69 2.46
C LEU A 11 12.13 -6.88 1.69
N GLN A 12 12.10 -6.74 0.35
CA GLN A 12 13.31 -6.81 -0.48
C GLN A 12 14.38 -5.77 -0.10
N ARG A 13 13.98 -4.68 0.57
CA ARG A 13 14.86 -3.60 1.01
C ARG A 13 15.22 -3.67 2.49
N ASN A 14 14.90 -4.76 3.18
CA ASN A 14 15.14 -4.95 4.61
C ASN A 14 14.57 -3.82 5.48
N VAL A 15 13.42 -3.26 5.09
CA VAL A 15 12.70 -2.30 5.93
C VAL A 15 12.23 -3.01 7.19
N GLN A 16 12.51 -2.44 8.36
CA GLN A 16 12.16 -3.04 9.67
C GLN A 16 10.81 -2.56 10.19
N CYS A 17 10.41 -1.34 9.83
CA CYS A 17 9.21 -0.68 10.32
C CYS A 17 8.37 -0.20 9.15
N ILE A 18 7.13 -0.66 9.05
CA ILE A 18 6.22 -0.30 7.96
C ILE A 18 4.88 0.21 8.49
N SER A 19 4.38 1.28 7.88
CA SER A 19 2.99 1.72 8.02
C SER A 19 2.33 1.60 6.66
N LEU A 20 1.32 0.74 6.59
CA LEU A 20 0.58 0.48 5.37
C LEU A 20 -0.82 1.11 5.50
N GLU A 21 -1.10 2.05 4.62
CA GLU A 21 -2.37 2.78 4.56
C GLU A 21 -3.16 2.36 3.32
N CYS A 22 -4.45 2.08 3.48
CA CYS A 22 -5.29 1.59 2.40
C CYS A 22 -6.70 2.20 2.46
N ASP A 23 -7.26 2.60 1.31
CA ASP A 23 -8.65 3.09 1.24
C ASP A 23 -9.69 1.98 1.09
N ALA A 24 -9.25 0.73 0.84
CA ALA A 24 -10.13 -0.42 0.73
C ALA A 24 -10.45 -1.01 2.10
N LEU A 25 -11.59 -0.60 2.68
CA LEU A 25 -12.04 -1.06 4.00
C LEU A 25 -12.12 -2.59 4.12
N GLN A 26 -12.55 -3.28 3.05
CA GLN A 26 -12.62 -4.74 3.01
C GLN A 26 -11.26 -5.41 3.19
N VAL A 27 -10.19 -4.80 2.66
CA VAL A 27 -8.82 -5.32 2.82
C VAL A 27 -8.35 -5.08 4.25
N VAL A 28 -8.62 -3.91 4.82
CA VAL A 28 -8.27 -3.57 6.21
C VAL A 28 -8.94 -4.51 7.21
N GLN A 29 -10.25 -4.73 7.04
CA GLN A 29 -11.01 -5.66 7.87
C GLN A 29 -10.60 -7.12 7.64
N GLY A 30 -10.29 -7.50 6.39
CA GLY A 30 -9.85 -8.83 6.04
C GLY A 30 -8.50 -9.22 6.68
N VAL A 31 -7.51 -8.33 6.63
CA VAL A 31 -6.20 -8.55 7.28
C VAL A 31 -6.31 -8.60 8.79
N GLY A 32 -7.25 -7.84 9.39
CA GLY A 32 -7.52 -7.91 10.83
C GLY A 32 -8.36 -9.13 11.26
N SER A 33 -8.96 -9.84 10.31
CA SER A 33 -9.84 -10.97 10.58
C SER A 33 -9.06 -12.28 10.63
N LEU A 34 -9.40 -13.14 11.59
CA LEU A 34 -8.85 -14.51 11.69
C LEU A 34 -9.57 -15.50 10.76
N LYS A 35 -10.54 -15.03 9.96
CA LYS A 35 -11.28 -15.87 9.02
C LYS A 35 -10.42 -16.22 7.82
N ARG A 36 -10.02 -17.47 7.73
CA ARG A 36 -9.39 -18.05 6.55
C ARG A 36 -10.45 -18.58 5.60
N GLY A 37 -10.39 -18.16 4.35
CA GLY A 37 -11.20 -18.68 3.27
C GLY A 37 -10.30 -19.20 2.14
N SER A 38 -10.91 -19.80 1.13
CA SER A 38 -10.20 -20.36 -0.03
C SER A 38 -10.34 -19.52 -1.31
N SER A 39 -10.91 -18.32 -1.19
CA SER A 39 -11.08 -17.42 -2.33
C SER A 39 -9.74 -16.79 -2.72
N SER A 40 -9.62 -16.33 -3.97
CA SER A 40 -8.44 -15.59 -4.43
C SER A 40 -8.16 -14.33 -3.59
N SER A 41 -9.22 -13.67 -3.10
CA SER A 41 -9.11 -12.56 -2.16
C SER A 41 -8.56 -12.99 -0.79
N ASP A 42 -8.95 -14.17 -0.31
CA ASP A 42 -8.54 -14.67 1.00
C ASP A 42 -7.05 -15.03 1.00
N LEU A 43 -6.58 -15.69 -0.07
CA LEU A 43 -5.17 -15.97 -0.29
C LEU A 43 -4.33 -14.68 -0.34
N LEU A 44 -4.83 -13.63 -0.98
CA LEU A 44 -4.15 -12.32 -1.01
C LEU A 44 -4.09 -11.66 0.37
N LEU A 45 -5.09 -11.87 1.22
CA LEU A 45 -5.09 -11.36 2.60
C LEU A 45 -4.12 -12.15 3.48
N GLU A 46 -4.05 -13.47 3.30
CA GLU A 46 -3.07 -14.34 3.97
C GLU A 46 -1.64 -13.93 3.60
N ASP A 47 -1.34 -13.70 2.31
CA ASP A 47 -0.04 -13.19 1.87
C ASP A 47 0.33 -11.86 2.56
N VAL A 48 -0.62 -10.92 2.65
CA VAL A 48 -0.41 -9.62 3.31
C VAL A 48 -0.16 -9.79 4.80
N GLN A 49 -0.91 -10.66 5.48
CA GLN A 49 -0.70 -10.97 6.90
C GLN A 49 0.70 -11.57 7.13
N GLU A 50 1.10 -12.55 6.33
CA GLU A 50 2.40 -13.20 6.48
C GLU A 50 3.55 -12.21 6.21
N TYR A 51 3.43 -11.35 5.19
CA TYR A 51 4.43 -10.31 4.96
C TYR A 51 4.52 -9.30 6.10
N LEU A 52 3.39 -8.87 6.69
CA LEU A 52 3.40 -7.95 7.84
C LEU A 52 4.15 -8.54 9.04
N ARG A 53 4.07 -9.86 9.25
CA ARG A 53 4.77 -10.57 10.34
C ARG A 53 6.29 -10.63 10.16
N CYS A 54 6.78 -10.43 8.93
CA CYS A 54 8.22 -10.37 8.66
C CYS A 54 8.85 -9.03 9.07
N PHE A 55 8.05 -7.98 9.32
CA PHE A 55 8.56 -6.69 9.79
C PHE A 55 8.67 -6.68 11.32
N GLY A 56 9.72 -6.07 11.86
CA GLY A 56 9.87 -5.87 13.31
C GLY A 56 8.79 -4.98 13.91
N SER A 57 8.24 -4.05 13.12
CA SER A 57 7.06 -3.27 13.46
C SER A 57 6.18 -3.03 12.23
N SER A 58 4.89 -3.32 12.35
CA SER A 58 3.94 -3.09 11.28
C SER A 58 2.67 -2.42 11.79
N LYS A 59 2.22 -1.36 11.12
CA LYS A 59 0.88 -0.78 11.31
C LYS A 59 0.08 -0.91 10.03
N PHE A 60 -1.18 -1.30 10.17
CA PHE A 60 -2.11 -1.33 9.06
C PHE A 60 -3.32 -0.46 9.39
N SER A 61 -3.66 0.48 8.52
CA SER A 61 -4.69 1.48 8.80
C SER A 61 -5.55 1.78 7.58
N HIS A 62 -6.84 1.99 7.83
CA HIS A 62 -7.78 2.46 6.81
C HIS A 62 -7.68 3.99 6.70
N ILE A 63 -7.56 4.48 5.48
CA ILE A 63 -7.61 5.91 5.18
C ILE A 63 -8.77 6.22 4.25
N SER A 64 -9.26 7.47 4.26
CA SER A 64 -10.27 7.86 3.28
C SER A 64 -9.67 7.85 1.87
N ARG A 65 -10.52 7.63 0.86
CA ARG A 65 -10.10 7.74 -0.54
C ARG A 65 -9.51 9.11 -0.88
N SER A 66 -9.95 10.17 -0.20
CA SER A 66 -9.40 11.52 -0.39
C SER A 66 -7.96 11.65 0.11
N ALA A 67 -7.58 10.91 1.15
CA ALA A 67 -6.20 10.82 1.64
C ALA A 67 -5.36 9.86 0.78
N ASN A 68 -5.96 8.86 0.13
CA ASN A 68 -5.24 7.93 -0.76
C ASN A 68 -5.01 8.50 -2.19
N GLY A 69 -4.88 9.82 -2.32
CA GLY A 69 -4.82 10.50 -3.61
C GLY A 69 -3.60 10.12 -4.44
N ALA A 70 -2.44 9.96 -3.79
CA ALA A 70 -1.19 9.62 -4.46
C ALA A 70 -1.24 8.20 -5.05
N ALA A 71 -1.64 7.20 -4.26
CA ALA A 71 -1.74 5.83 -4.76
C ALA A 71 -2.78 5.69 -5.87
N HIS A 72 -3.92 6.40 -5.77
CA HIS A 72 -4.94 6.42 -6.82
C HIS A 72 -4.42 7.02 -8.13
N ARG A 73 -3.69 8.13 -8.07
CA ARG A 73 -3.03 8.75 -9.23
C ARG A 73 -2.01 7.80 -9.85
N MET A 74 -1.21 7.11 -9.04
CA MET A 74 -0.24 6.12 -9.51
C MET A 74 -0.92 4.92 -10.17
N ALA A 75 -1.98 4.37 -9.59
CA ALA A 75 -2.72 3.27 -10.17
C ALA A 75 -3.33 3.66 -11.54
N LYS A 76 -3.89 4.88 -11.63
CA LYS A 76 -4.37 5.43 -12.92
C LYS A 76 -3.25 5.63 -13.93
N LEU A 77 -2.09 6.11 -13.49
CA LEU A 77 -0.93 6.28 -14.35
C LEU A 77 -0.48 4.93 -14.91
N ALA A 78 -0.37 3.91 -14.07
CA ALA A 78 0.05 2.57 -14.47
C ALA A 78 -0.85 1.96 -15.55
N LEU A 79 -2.15 2.27 -15.59
CA LEU A 79 -3.06 1.82 -16.66
C LEU A 79 -2.70 2.39 -18.04
N ASN A 80 -2.04 3.54 -18.09
CA ASN A 80 -1.65 4.21 -19.33
C ASN A 80 -0.19 3.92 -19.73
N PHE A 81 0.56 3.17 -18.92
CA PHE A 81 1.95 2.85 -19.18
C PHE A 81 2.09 1.37 -19.57
N PRO A 82 2.71 1.05 -20.71
CA PRO A 82 2.87 -0.34 -21.16
C PRO A 82 3.99 -1.10 -20.42
N SER A 83 4.77 -0.43 -19.57
CA SER A 83 5.95 -1.00 -18.90
C SER A 83 5.99 -0.63 -17.41
N ASN A 84 6.56 -1.52 -16.60
CA ASN A 84 6.83 -1.26 -15.19
C ASN A 84 7.83 -0.10 -15.04
N PHE A 85 7.52 0.84 -14.14
CA PHE A 85 8.37 1.99 -13.83
C PHE A 85 8.55 2.10 -12.31
N HIS A 86 9.78 2.38 -11.87
CA HIS A 86 10.13 2.54 -10.46
C HIS A 86 10.90 3.86 -10.30
N TRP A 87 10.60 4.61 -9.24
CA TRP A 87 11.36 5.79 -8.81
C TRP A 87 11.90 5.59 -7.40
N PHE A 88 13.03 6.23 -7.07
CA PHE A 88 13.66 6.12 -5.75
C PHE A 88 13.92 7.48 -5.09
N GLU A 89 14.36 8.48 -5.85
CA GLU A 89 14.66 9.82 -5.34
C GLU A 89 13.51 10.79 -5.65
N ASP A 90 13.28 11.09 -6.94
CA ASP A 90 12.26 12.06 -7.33
C ASP A 90 10.94 11.38 -7.73
N PRO A 91 9.82 11.70 -7.05
CA PRO A 91 8.52 11.21 -7.45
C PRO A 91 8.05 11.92 -8.74
N PRO A 92 7.25 11.24 -9.59
CA PRO A 92 6.66 11.86 -10.77
C PRO A 92 5.88 13.13 -10.41
N ASP A 93 5.98 14.16 -11.25
CA ASP A 93 5.29 15.45 -11.07
C ASP A 93 3.79 15.29 -10.77
N LEU A 94 3.19 14.24 -11.33
CA LEU A 94 1.79 13.89 -11.15
C LEU A 94 1.37 13.69 -9.68
N ILE A 95 2.28 13.23 -8.83
CA ILE A 95 2.01 12.97 -7.40
C ILE A 95 2.66 13.98 -6.47
N GLN A 96 3.63 14.79 -6.93
CA GLN A 96 4.27 15.82 -6.09
C GLN A 96 3.26 16.75 -5.41
N GLY A 97 2.23 17.21 -6.14
CA GLY A 97 1.18 18.06 -5.57
C GLY A 97 0.32 17.37 -4.49
N THR A 98 0.19 16.04 -4.53
CA THR A 98 -0.51 15.28 -3.49
C THR A 98 0.40 15.02 -2.29
N LEU A 99 1.68 14.70 -2.53
CA LEU A 99 2.69 14.52 -1.48
C LEU A 99 2.90 15.79 -0.66
N LEU A 100 2.91 16.96 -1.32
CA LEU A 100 2.97 18.27 -0.65
C LEU A 100 1.74 18.50 0.26
N GLY A 101 0.57 18.04 -0.16
CA GLY A 101 -0.64 18.10 0.64
C GLY A 101 -0.57 17.21 1.88
N ASP A 102 -0.12 15.96 1.72
CA ASP A 102 -0.01 14.97 2.81
C ASP A 102 1.00 15.41 3.88
N CYS A 103 2.11 16.04 3.45
CA CYS A 103 3.15 16.57 4.32
C CYS A 103 2.67 17.79 5.13
N MET A 104 1.70 18.56 4.61
CA MET A 104 1.11 19.71 5.31
C MET A 104 -0.06 19.35 6.23
N THR A 105 -0.70 18.18 6.05
CA THR A 105 -1.81 17.73 6.90
C THR A 105 -1.38 16.91 8.13
N SER A 106 -0.08 16.66 8.29
CA SER A 106 0.49 15.87 9.41
C SER A 106 0.80 16.70 10.67
N SER A 107 0.20 17.89 10.82
CA SER A 107 0.35 18.78 12.01
C SER A 107 -0.68 18.52 13.10
#